data_AF-A0A1B7MZF9-F1
#
_entry.id   AF-A0A1B7MZF9-F1
#
_cell.length_a   1.000
_cell.length_b   1.000
_cell.length_c   1.000
_cell.angle_alpha   90.00
_cell.angle_beta   90.00
_cell.angle_gamma   90.00
#
_symmetry.space_group_name_H-M   'P 1'
#
loop_
_entity.id
_entity.type
_entity.pdbx_description
1 polymer ?
#
loop_
_entity_poly.entity_id
_entity_poly.type
_entity_poly.pdbx_seq_one_letter_code
_entity_poly.pdbx_strand_id
1 'polypeptide(L)'
;WLGMRLDFLGVLLTLAVALLTLGGHGSRSLQGSRAFLYPHVFGWMFPQVAEVEDNMNAVERVVHYAKKLEQGAPHDIEDNPVPSNRPSEGEVVMKDVVVRYHPELPPVLKGLSMSISPGEKIDVVGRTGAGKSSIMTAIYRMVELEFGSISIDGVDIASVGLAQPKKGLSTIPQDA
;
A
#
# COMPACT_ATOMS: atom_id res chain seq x y z
N TRP A 1 3.25 -16.64 -31.22
CA TRP A 1 4.28 -17.47 -31.88
C TRP A 1 4.32 -18.89 -31.31
N LEU A 2 4.39 -19.07 -29.98
CA LEU A 2 4.35 -20.40 -29.34
C LEU A 2 3.04 -21.17 -29.62
N GLY A 3 1.87 -20.51 -29.53
CA GLY A 3 0.57 -21.12 -29.85
C GLY A 3 0.49 -21.68 -31.27
N MET A 4 0.91 -20.90 -32.27
CA MET A 4 0.96 -21.34 -33.68
C MET A 4 1.83 -22.59 -33.89
N ARG A 5 2.94 -22.73 -33.15
CA ARG A 5 3.80 -23.92 -33.23
C ARG A 5 3.16 -25.15 -32.58
N LEU A 6 2.47 -24.97 -31.45
CA LEU A 6 1.72 -26.02 -30.76
C LEU A 6 0.53 -26.51 -31.58
N ASP A 7 -0.23 -25.59 -32.19
CA ASP A 7 -1.34 -25.94 -33.08
C ASP A 7 -0.85 -26.73 -34.30
N PHE A 8 0.27 -26.34 -34.90
CA PHE A 8 0.88 -27.06 -36.02
C PHE A 8 1.29 -28.49 -35.65
N LEU A 9 1.93 -28.67 -34.48
CA LEU A 9 2.30 -30.00 -33.97
C LEU A 9 1.06 -30.85 -33.64
N GLY A 10 0.04 -30.24 -33.04
CA GLY A 10 -1.22 -30.90 -32.70
C GLY A 10 -1.98 -31.40 -33.94
N VAL A 11 -2.07 -30.56 -34.99
CA VAL A 11 -2.68 -30.94 -36.27
C VAL A 11 -1.88 -32.06 -36.95
N LEU A 12 -0.55 -32.03 -36.91
CA LEU A 12 0.31 -33.06 -37.49
C LEU A 12 0.14 -34.41 -36.76
N LEU A 13 0.02 -34.39 -35.44
CA LEU A 13 -0.23 -35.59 -34.63
C LEU A 13 -1.62 -36.18 -34.90
N THR A 14 -2.66 -35.34 -35.02
CA THR A 14 -4.01 -35.78 -35.39
C THR A 14 -4.07 -36.35 -36.81
N LEU A 15 -3.33 -35.77 -37.75
CA LEU A 15 -3.19 -36.31 -39.11
C LEU A 15 -2.53 -37.70 -39.11
N ALA A 16 -1.46 -37.89 -38.33
CA ALA A 16 -0.79 -39.17 -38.20
C ALA A 16 -1.71 -40.25 -37.59
N VAL A 17 -2.47 -39.91 -36.53
CA VAL A 17 -3.46 -40.82 -35.93
C VAL A 17 -4.58 -41.15 -36.92
N ALA A 18 -5.09 -40.16 -37.65
CA ALA A 18 -6.12 -40.37 -38.67
C ALA A 18 -5.66 -41.37 -39.74
N LEU A 19 -4.45 -41.19 -40.30
CA LEU A 19 -3.88 -42.08 -41.31
C LEU A 19 -3.68 -43.51 -40.79
N LEU A 20 -3.21 -43.68 -39.56
CA LEU A 20 -3.05 -44.99 -38.92
C LEU A 20 -4.39 -45.70 -38.69
N THR A 21 -5.46 -44.96 -38.36
CA THR A 21 -6.80 -45.54 -38.20
C THR A 21 -7.45 -45.93 -39.53
N LEU A 22 -7.14 -45.23 -40.63
CA LEU A 22 -7.64 -45.53 -41.98
C LEU A 22 -6.99 -46.78 -42.59
N GLY A 23 -5.74 -47.09 -42.24
CA GLY A 23 -4.99 -48.23 -42.78
C GLY A 23 -5.27 -49.59 -42.14
N GLY A 24 -6.04 -49.66 -41.04
CA GLY A 24 -6.33 -50.91 -40.33
C GLY A 24 -7.82 -51.29 -40.40
N HIS A 25 -8.16 -52.43 -41.01
CA HIS A 25 -9.53 -52.96 -41.07
C HIS A 25 -10.12 -53.17 -39.66
N GLY A 26 -11.03 -52.28 -39.23
CA GLY A 26 -11.81 -52.40 -37.99
C GLY A 26 -12.57 -51.12 -37.64
N SER A 27 -13.67 -51.22 -36.89
CA SER A 27 -14.59 -50.14 -36.50
C SER A 27 -13.97 -49.08 -35.55
N ARG A 28 -12.96 -48.36 -36.04
CA ARG A 28 -12.15 -47.36 -35.31
C ARG A 28 -12.66 -45.91 -35.41
N SER A 29 -13.82 -45.69 -36.04
CA SER A 29 -14.38 -44.35 -36.31
C SER A 29 -14.56 -43.46 -35.07
N LEU A 30 -14.80 -44.06 -33.90
CA LEU A 30 -15.00 -43.34 -32.64
C LEU A 30 -13.69 -42.87 -31.97
N GLN A 31 -12.54 -43.47 -32.30
CA GLN A 31 -11.24 -43.07 -31.75
C GLN A 31 -10.63 -41.90 -32.54
N GLY A 32 -10.83 -41.87 -33.86
CA GLY A 32 -10.37 -40.78 -34.72
C GLY A 32 -11.07 -39.45 -34.41
N SER A 33 -12.37 -39.46 -34.12
CA SER A 33 -13.12 -38.23 -33.77
C SER A 33 -12.62 -37.56 -32.49
N ARG A 34 -12.13 -38.34 -31.52
CA ARG A 34 -11.58 -37.83 -30.24
C ARG A 34 -10.19 -37.23 -30.41
N ALA A 35 -9.40 -37.68 -31.40
CA ALA A 35 -8.08 -37.13 -31.69
C ALA A 35 -8.13 -35.67 -32.14
N PHE A 36 -9.20 -35.25 -32.82
CA PHE A 36 -9.41 -33.84 -33.21
C PHE A 36 -9.71 -32.92 -32.03
N LEU A 37 -10.25 -33.44 -30.93
CA LEU A 37 -10.60 -32.64 -29.76
C LEU A 37 -9.36 -32.17 -28.99
N TYR A 38 -8.28 -32.96 -28.97
CA TYR A 38 -7.11 -32.63 -28.14
C TYR A 38 -6.39 -31.34 -28.59
N PRO A 39 -5.96 -31.17 -29.86
CA PRO A 39 -5.32 -29.91 -30.28
C PRO A 39 -6.23 -28.70 -30.12
N HIS A 40 -7.54 -28.88 -30.32
CA HIS A 40 -8.50 -27.80 -30.16
C HIS A 40 -8.58 -27.32 -28.70
N VAL A 41 -8.69 -28.24 -27.74
CA VAL A 41 -8.71 -27.89 -26.31
C VAL A 41 -7.39 -27.27 -25.87
N PHE A 42 -6.25 -27.79 -26.35
CA PHE A 42 -4.94 -27.21 -26.04
C PHE A 42 -4.78 -25.78 -26.58
N GLY A 43 -5.16 -25.53 -27.83
CA GLY A 43 -5.11 -24.20 -28.44
C GLY A 43 -5.95 -23.17 -27.67
N TRP A 44 -7.09 -23.58 -27.10
CA TRP A 44 -7.92 -22.73 -26.25
C TRP A 44 -7.34 -22.52 -24.83
N MET A 45 -6.66 -23.51 -24.25
CA MET A 45 -6.12 -23.41 -22.89
C MET A 45 -4.89 -22.50 -22.77
N PHE A 46 -4.01 -22.47 -23.77
CA PHE A 46 -2.75 -21.72 -23.65
C PHE A 46 -2.95 -20.19 -23.50
N PRO A 47 -3.78 -19.52 -24.31
CA PRO A 47 -4.07 -18.10 -24.11
C PRO A 47 -4.71 -17.81 -22.75
N GLN A 48 -5.57 -18.72 -22.27
CA GLN A 48 -6.24 -18.59 -20.97
C GLN A 48 -5.24 -18.64 -19.81
N VAL A 49 -4.23 -19.51 -19.88
CA VAL A 49 -3.16 -19.56 -18.86
C VAL A 49 -2.36 -18.26 -18.86
N ALA A 50 -2.01 -17.73 -20.05
CA ALA A 50 -1.30 -16.47 -20.15
C ALA A 50 -2.13 -15.28 -19.65
N GLU A 51 -3.44 -15.27 -19.91
CA GLU A 51 -4.37 -14.25 -19.41
C GLU A 51 -4.50 -14.31 -17.88
N VAL A 52 -4.59 -15.52 -17.30
CA VAL A 52 -4.61 -15.71 -15.85
C VAL A 52 -3.30 -15.24 -15.22
N GLU A 53 -2.16 -15.54 -15.83
CA GLU A 53 -0.85 -15.07 -15.35
C GLU A 53 -0.77 -13.53 -15.35
N ASP A 54 -1.21 -12.89 -16.43
CA ASP A 54 -1.23 -11.43 -16.52
C ASP A 54 -2.17 -10.80 -15.48
N ASN A 55 -3.36 -11.40 -15.28
CA ASN A 55 -4.29 -10.99 -14.23
C ASN A 55 -3.72 -11.18 -12.81
N MET A 56 -2.86 -12.19 -12.62
CA MET A 56 -2.26 -12.47 -11.32
C MET A 56 -1.27 -11.37 -10.89
N ASN A 57 -0.67 -10.63 -11.83
CA ASN A 57 0.12 -9.43 -11.53
C ASN A 57 -0.70 -8.39 -10.75
N ALA A 58 -1.99 -8.21 -11.09
CA ALA A 58 -2.87 -7.29 -10.37
C ALA A 58 -3.13 -7.76 -8.94
N VAL A 59 -3.32 -9.07 -8.75
CA VAL A 59 -3.48 -9.68 -7.42
C VAL A 59 -2.22 -9.50 -6.58
N GLU A 60 -1.04 -9.72 -7.17
CA GLU A 60 0.23 -9.50 -6.49
C GLU A 60 0.36 -8.07 -5.96
N ARG A 61 0.00 -7.06 -6.77
CA ARG A 61 0.02 -5.65 -6.32
C ARG A 61 -0.94 -5.41 -5.16
N VAL A 62 -2.17 -5.94 -5.21
CA VAL A 62 -3.14 -5.78 -4.12
C VAL A 62 -2.63 -6.43 -2.84
N VAL A 63 -2.08 -7.64 -2.94
CA VAL A 63 -1.49 -8.35 -1.79
C VAL A 63 -0.29 -7.59 -1.24
N HIS A 64 0.54 -7.01 -2.10
CA HIS A 64 1.67 -6.17 -1.70
C HIS A 64 1.19 -4.98 -0.85
N TYR A 65 0.18 -4.23 -1.33
CA TYR A 65 -0.36 -3.10 -0.57
C TYR A 65 -1.09 -3.51 0.70
N ALA A 66 -1.75 -4.67 0.72
CA ALA A 66 -2.49 -5.14 1.88
C ALA A 66 -1.59 -5.69 3.00
N LYS A 67 -0.44 -6.31 2.67
CA LYS A 67 0.34 -7.09 3.64
C LYS A 67 1.81 -6.72 3.78
N LYS A 68 2.43 -6.12 2.76
CA LYS A 68 3.88 -5.87 2.74
C LYS A 68 4.26 -4.42 3.02
N LEU A 69 3.31 -3.49 2.96
CA LEU A 69 3.56 -2.11 3.35
C LEU A 69 3.69 -2.00 4.87
N GLU A 70 4.62 -1.15 5.30
CA GLU A 70 4.71 -0.71 6.68
C GLU A 70 3.40 -0.01 7.06
N GLN A 71 2.70 -0.57 8.05
CA GLN A 71 1.51 0.06 8.59
C GLN A 71 1.94 1.13 9.58
N GLY A 72 1.33 2.31 9.49
CA GLY A 72 1.51 3.36 10.50
C GLY A 72 0.99 2.93 11.88
N ALA A 73 1.19 3.78 12.88
CA ALA A 73 0.69 3.52 14.23
C ALA A 73 -0.83 3.25 14.24
N PRO A 74 -1.34 2.43 15.19
CA PRO A 74 -2.76 2.14 15.28
C PRO A 74 -3.62 3.39 15.33
N HIS A 75 -4.75 3.36 14.62
CA HIS A 75 -5.70 4.47 14.59
C HIS A 75 -6.34 4.70 15.96
N ASP A 76 -6.66 3.60 16.66
CA ASP A 76 -7.22 3.57 18.00
C ASP A 76 -6.40 2.60 18.87
N ILE A 77 -6.18 2.97 20.13
CA ILE A 77 -5.48 2.16 21.12
C ILE A 77 -6.52 1.77 22.18
N GLU A 78 -6.68 0.47 22.45
CA GLU A 78 -7.72 -0.05 23.37
C GLU A 78 -7.56 0.48 24.80
N ASP A 79 -6.32 0.71 25.23
CA ASP A 79 -5.95 1.25 26.54
C ASP A 79 -5.56 2.73 26.40
N ASN A 80 -6.51 3.55 25.96
CA ASN A 80 -6.27 4.98 25.76
C ASN A 80 -6.27 5.69 27.13
N PRO A 81 -5.13 6.22 27.60
CA PRO A 81 -5.04 6.88 28.90
C PRO A 81 -5.79 8.23 28.95
N VAL A 82 -6.26 8.73 27.80
CA VAL A 82 -6.85 10.05 27.69
C VAL A 82 -8.37 9.97 27.87
N PRO A 83 -8.94 10.67 28.86
CA PRO A 83 -10.38 10.81 28.98
C PRO A 83 -10.91 11.42 27.68
N SER A 84 -12.17 11.13 27.33
CA SER A 84 -12.89 11.63 26.16
C SER A 84 -12.95 13.16 25.96
N ASN A 85 -12.25 13.93 26.80
CA ASN A 85 -12.12 15.37 26.65
C ASN A 85 -11.05 15.71 25.61
N ARG A 86 -11.53 16.38 24.57
CA ARG A 86 -10.75 17.26 23.69
C ARG A 86 -9.74 18.09 24.50
N PRO A 87 -8.55 18.43 23.97
CA PRO A 87 -7.65 19.35 24.64
C PRO A 87 -8.41 20.63 25.03
N SER A 88 -8.36 20.97 26.32
CA SER A 88 -9.19 21.99 26.95
C SER A 88 -8.47 23.30 27.12
N GLU A 89 -7.15 23.27 27.36
CA GLU A 89 -6.35 24.47 27.63
C GLU A 89 -5.54 24.89 26.38
N GLY A 90 -5.09 23.91 25.59
CA GLY A 90 -4.33 24.16 24.37
C GLY A 90 -2.85 24.41 24.63
N GLU A 91 -2.31 23.91 25.75
CA GLU A 91 -0.87 23.90 25.99
C GLU A 91 -0.20 22.93 25.02
N VAL A 92 0.89 23.36 24.38
CA VAL A 92 1.71 22.50 23.52
C VAL A 92 3.16 22.59 23.93
N VAL A 93 3.78 21.46 24.26
CA VAL A 93 5.19 21.38 24.67
C VAL A 93 5.95 20.44 23.75
N MET A 94 6.98 20.98 23.10
CA MET A 94 7.93 20.25 22.26
C MET A 94 9.28 20.19 22.98
N LYS A 95 9.85 18.98 23.08
CA LYS A 95 11.17 18.76 23.68
C LYS A 95 12.05 18.00 22.71
N ASP A 96 13.12 18.65 22.27
CA ASP A 96 14.18 18.13 21.40
C ASP A 96 13.65 17.40 20.17
N VAL A 97 12.62 17.95 19.55
CA VAL A 97 11.89 17.33 18.45
C VAL A 97 12.78 17.23 17.20
N VAL A 98 12.96 16.00 16.73
CA VAL A 98 13.64 15.68 15.46
C VAL A 98 12.64 15.00 14.53
N VAL A 99 12.50 15.54 13.33
CA VAL A 99 11.56 15.02 12.32
C VAL A 99 12.28 14.76 11.03
N ARG A 100 12.04 13.58 10.46
CA ARG A 100 12.60 13.12 9.20
C ARG A 100 11.51 12.45 8.38
N TYR A 101 11.39 12.85 7.12
CA TYR A 101 10.37 12.28 6.21
C TYR A 101 10.74 10.90 5.67
N HIS A 102 12.03 10.59 5.55
CA HIS A 102 12.52 9.30 5.07
C HIS A 102 13.87 8.99 5.74
N PRO A 103 14.15 7.75 6.18
CA PRO A 103 15.38 7.38 6.89
C PRO A 103 16.67 7.84 6.18
N GLU A 104 16.69 7.81 4.85
CA GLU A 104 17.85 8.19 4.03
C GLU A 104 18.02 9.70 3.84
N LEU A 105 17.03 10.52 4.19
CA LEU A 105 17.05 11.96 3.98
C LEU A 105 17.42 12.74 5.25
N PRO A 106 17.95 13.97 5.09
CA PRO A 106 17.95 15.06 6.05
C PRO A 106 16.94 15.03 7.20
N PRO A 107 17.26 15.09 8.51
CA PRO A 107 16.27 15.58 9.45
C PRO A 107 15.94 17.04 9.12
N VAL A 108 14.64 17.35 9.02
CA VAL A 108 14.11 18.68 8.70
C VAL A 108 14.02 19.54 9.95
N LEU A 109 13.50 18.98 11.04
CA LEU A 109 13.57 19.57 12.38
C LEU A 109 14.71 18.91 13.14
N LYS A 110 15.56 19.70 13.80
CA LYS A 110 16.82 19.26 14.43
C LYS A 110 16.88 19.68 15.90
N GLY A 111 16.14 18.99 16.76
CA GLY A 111 16.14 19.28 18.20
C GLY A 111 15.34 20.53 18.54
N LEU A 112 14.14 20.69 17.97
CA LEU A 112 13.28 21.82 18.26
C LEU A 112 12.66 21.67 19.65
N SER A 113 12.94 22.64 20.53
CA SER A 113 12.35 22.74 21.87
C SER A 113 11.58 24.06 21.98
N MET A 114 10.28 23.98 22.22
CA MET A 114 9.40 25.15 22.40
C MET A 114 8.18 24.79 23.24
N SER A 115 7.62 25.77 23.95
CA SER A 115 6.39 25.64 24.71
C SER A 115 5.43 26.76 24.33
N ILE A 116 4.16 26.41 24.12
CA ILE A 116 3.05 27.32 23.84
C ILE A 116 2.11 27.24 25.02
N SER A 117 1.91 28.37 25.72
CA SER A 117 1.00 28.44 26.85
C SER A 117 -0.47 28.49 26.41
N PRO A 118 -1.42 28.08 27.27
CA PRO A 118 -2.85 28.21 27.01
C PRO A 118 -3.26 29.62 26.59
N GLY A 119 -4.01 29.73 25.48
CA GLY A 119 -4.49 31.00 24.93
C GLY A 119 -3.43 31.86 24.22
N GLU A 120 -2.19 31.38 24.12
CA GLU A 120 -1.11 32.08 23.43
C GLU A 120 -1.27 32.00 21.90
N LYS A 121 -0.97 33.10 21.21
CA LYS A 121 -0.96 33.17 19.75
C LYS A 121 0.46 33.29 19.26
N ILE A 122 0.94 32.25 18.59
CA ILE A 122 2.29 32.18 18.02
C ILE A 122 2.20 32.32 16.52
N ASP A 123 3.08 33.14 15.95
CA ASP A 123 3.34 33.18 14.51
C ASP A 123 4.74 32.62 14.22
N VAL A 124 4.84 31.78 13.19
CA VAL A 124 6.07 31.10 12.81
C VAL A 124 6.55 31.65 11.48
N VAL A 125 7.60 32.47 11.51
CA VAL A 125 8.17 33.12 10.33
C VAL A 125 9.52 32.52 9.94
N GLY A 126 9.84 32.59 8.65
CA GLY A 126 11.11 32.08 8.12
C GLY A 126 11.10 31.92 6.62
N ARG A 127 12.27 31.67 6.01
CA ARG A 127 12.40 31.41 4.57
C ARG A 127 11.61 30.18 4.13
N THR A 128 11.27 30.10 2.84
CA THR A 128 10.74 28.87 2.24
C THR A 128 11.73 27.73 2.47
N GLY A 129 11.22 26.56 2.87
CA GLY A 129 12.06 25.40 3.22
C GLY A 129 12.63 25.40 4.64
N ALA A 130 12.33 26.40 5.48
CA ALA A 130 12.81 26.45 6.87
C ALA A 130 12.13 25.45 7.84
N GLY A 131 11.24 24.58 7.36
CA GLY A 131 10.56 23.58 8.21
C GLY A 131 9.25 24.05 8.87
N LYS A 132 8.72 25.23 8.54
CA LYS A 132 7.47 25.75 9.12
C LYS A 132 6.28 24.79 8.99
N SER A 133 6.00 24.30 7.77
CA SER A 133 4.94 23.31 7.53
C SER A 133 5.25 21.95 8.18
N SER A 134 6.53 21.63 8.38
CA SER A 134 6.96 20.42 9.07
C SER A 134 6.66 20.47 10.57
N ILE A 135 6.70 21.65 11.21
CA ILE A 135 6.24 21.83 12.59
C ILE A 135 4.76 21.46 12.72
N MET A 136 3.92 21.95 11.81
CA MET A 136 2.49 21.61 11.79
C MET A 136 2.28 20.11 11.56
N THR A 137 3.06 19.52 10.67
CA THR A 137 3.02 18.07 10.39
C THR A 137 3.38 17.23 11.61
N ALA A 138 4.34 17.69 12.42
CA ALA A 138 4.74 17.05 13.67
C ALA A 138 3.66 17.15 14.75
N ILE A 139 3.06 18.33 14.95
CA ILE A 139 1.95 18.53 15.92
C ILE A 139 0.75 17.64 15.59
N TYR A 140 0.40 17.53 14.31
CA TYR A 140 -0.68 16.67 13.83
C TYR A 140 -0.33 15.18 13.82
N ARG A 141 0.90 14.81 14.20
CA ARG A 141 1.46 13.46 14.12
C ARG A 141 1.19 12.81 12.76
N MET A 142 1.40 13.58 11.68
CA MET A 142 1.33 13.07 10.30
C MET A 142 2.61 12.35 9.90
N VAL A 143 3.72 12.66 10.59
CA VAL A 143 5.01 11.97 10.50
C VAL A 143 5.45 11.67 11.92
N GLU A 144 5.92 10.45 12.16
CA GLU A 144 6.43 10.06 13.47
C GLU A 144 7.75 10.78 13.78
N LEU A 145 7.98 11.04 15.07
CA LEU A 145 9.20 11.69 15.53
C LEU A 145 10.36 10.69 15.50
N GLU A 146 11.53 11.12 15.03
CA GLU A 146 12.76 10.33 15.14
C GLU A 146 13.31 10.40 16.56
N PHE A 147 13.20 11.57 17.19
CA PHE A 147 13.64 11.82 18.57
C PHE A 147 12.82 12.96 19.20
N GLY A 148 12.79 12.97 20.53
CA GLY A 148 12.07 13.96 21.32
C GLY A 148 10.61 13.57 21.60
N SER A 149 9.85 14.52 22.11
CA SER A 149 8.43 14.33 22.47
C SER A 149 7.61 15.59 22.22
N ILE A 150 6.34 15.40 21.87
CA ILE A 150 5.36 16.48 21.79
C ILE A 150 4.19 16.12 22.70
N SER A 151 3.86 16.99 23.65
CA SER A 151 2.71 16.83 24.52
C SER A 151 1.71 17.95 24.34
N ILE A 152 0.42 17.61 24.38
CA ILE A 152 -0.70 18.56 24.36
C ILE A 152 -1.46 18.41 25.67
N ASP A 153 -1.64 19.50 26.43
CA ASP A 153 -2.25 19.51 27.76
C ASP A 153 -1.67 18.43 28.70
N GLY A 154 -0.34 18.29 28.70
CA GLY A 154 0.39 17.30 29.51
C GLY A 154 0.35 15.86 29.02
N VAL A 155 -0.37 15.54 27.93
CA VAL A 155 -0.45 14.20 27.34
C VAL A 155 0.49 14.08 26.15
N ASP A 156 1.36 13.08 26.14
CA ASP A 156 2.23 12.78 25.00
C ASP A 156 1.42 12.25 23.81
N ILE A 157 1.54 12.90 22.65
CA ILE A 157 0.82 12.52 21.43
C ILE A 157 1.27 11.16 20.89
N ALA A 158 2.45 10.66 21.27
CA ALA A 158 2.92 9.33 20.89
C ALA A 158 2.16 8.20 21.62
N SER A 159 1.65 8.48 22.82
CA SER A 159 0.94 7.52 23.67
C SER A 159 -0.52 7.29 23.28
N VAL A 160 -1.07 8.11 22.38
CA VAL A 160 -2.47 8.08 21.96
C VAL A 160 -2.64 7.54 20.55
N GLY A 161 -3.84 7.03 20.22
CA GLY A 161 -4.17 6.63 18.85
C GLY A 161 -4.18 7.82 17.89
N LEU A 162 -3.79 7.59 16.63
CA LEU A 162 -3.65 8.65 15.60
C LEU A 162 -4.92 9.48 15.36
N ALA A 163 -6.09 8.94 15.69
CA ALA A 163 -7.37 9.62 15.53
C ALA A 163 -7.57 10.79 16.51
N GLN A 164 -7.00 10.68 17.71
CA GLN A 164 -7.37 11.52 18.85
C GLN A 164 -6.79 12.94 18.77
N PRO A 165 -5.47 13.13 18.52
CA PRO A 165 -4.90 14.48 18.39
C PRO A 165 -5.62 15.31 17.32
N LYS A 166 -6.05 14.68 16.23
CA LYS A 166 -6.68 15.34 15.08
C LYS A 166 -8.08 15.86 15.38
N LYS A 167 -8.82 15.27 16.33
CA LYS A 167 -10.17 15.73 16.70
C LYS A 167 -10.15 17.06 17.46
N GLY A 168 -9.05 17.36 18.16
CA GLY A 168 -8.89 18.58 18.94
C GLY A 168 -8.37 19.77 18.14
N LEU A 169 -7.66 19.52 17.04
CA LEU A 169 -6.91 20.53 16.29
C LEU A 169 -7.62 20.91 14.98
N SER A 170 -7.64 22.20 14.65
CA SER A 170 -8.14 22.70 13.36
C SER A 170 -7.02 23.37 12.56
N THR A 171 -6.94 23.06 11.28
CA THR A 171 -5.95 23.64 10.34
C THR A 171 -6.66 24.13 9.10
N ILE A 172 -6.13 25.19 8.51
CA ILE A 172 -6.59 25.73 7.24
C ILE A 172 -5.53 25.31 6.20
N PRO A 173 -5.90 24.52 5.17
CA PRO A 173 -4.95 24.09 4.16
C PRO A 173 -4.44 25.30 3.35
N GLN A 174 -3.19 25.20 2.88
CA GLN A 174 -2.55 26.27 2.10
C GLN A 174 -3.08 26.32 0.65
N ASP A 175 -3.39 25.16 0.07
CA ASP A 175 -3.98 25.02 -1.26
C ASP A 175 -5.47 24.65 -1.14
N ALA A 176 -6.31 25.22 -2.02
CA ALA A 176 -7.77 25.04 -2.04
C ALA A 176 -8.22 23.85 -2.91
#